data_AF-A0A7W8KAQ6-F1
#
_entry.id   AF-A0A7W8KAQ6-F1
#
_cell.length_a   1.000
_cell.length_b   1.000
_cell.length_c   1.000
_cell.angle_alpha   90.00
_cell.angle_beta   90.00
_cell.angle_gamma   90.00
#
_symmetry.space_group_name_H-M   'P 1'
#
loop_
_entity.id
_entity.type
_entity.pdbx_description
1 polymer ?
#
loop_
_entity_poly.entity_id
_entity_poly.type
_entity_poly.pdbx_seq_one_letter_code
_entity_poly.pdbx_strand_id
1 'polypeptide(L)'
;MKSAFLSALTAVLLLTACDDGLAPATPDTTAPAVALSRGTSDTRELALIATATDNVKVTRVEFYQGTTLLATDTTSPFTYTPDLTAARTGFTAKAYDAAGNVGSSAAFDITTRYQGVWNWAVSTPDGATSLDSGTATVSSESGPVGSDGAPSGVGGFENQTGTVSGDIIMSQSDPAGTLSATLWKVEKTAGAILVTTYISGTDGDNTLTTVQGKTTFEGSGWLHSEDGSNQPVRITLVQSSAELP
;
A
#
# COMPACT_ATOMS: atom_id res chain seq x y z
N MET A 1 0.19 -94.83 45.25
CA MET A 1 -0.68 -93.91 44.47
C MET A 1 0.11 -92.64 44.20
N LYS A 2 0.16 -92.22 42.91
CA LYS A 2 0.36 -90.83 42.42
C LYS A 2 1.71 -90.15 42.76
N SER A 3 2.43 -89.51 41.87
CA SER A 3 2.21 -89.10 40.47
C SER A 3 3.57 -88.76 39.85
N ALA A 4 3.71 -89.04 38.55
CA ALA A 4 4.66 -88.39 37.65
C ALA A 4 4.08 -87.06 37.14
N PHE A 5 4.91 -86.07 36.80
CA PHE A 5 4.74 -85.03 35.76
C PHE A 5 6.08 -84.27 35.69
N LEU A 6 6.89 -84.39 34.62
CA LEU A 6 6.84 -83.83 33.27
C LEU A 6 7.49 -82.45 33.14
N SER A 7 8.47 -82.43 32.23
CA SER A 7 9.32 -81.36 31.71
C SER A 7 8.61 -80.05 31.33
N ALA A 8 9.29 -78.92 31.56
CA ALA A 8 9.24 -77.76 30.64
C ALA A 8 10.55 -76.96 30.71
N LEU A 9 11.39 -77.17 29.71
CA LEU A 9 12.49 -76.31 29.29
C LEU A 9 11.88 -74.94 28.89
N THR A 10 12.13 -73.87 29.64
CA THR A 10 11.75 -72.51 29.22
C THR A 10 13.01 -71.75 28.81
N ALA A 11 13.07 -71.46 27.51
CA ALA A 11 14.09 -70.63 26.88
C ALA A 11 14.06 -69.21 27.48
N VAL A 12 15.22 -68.74 27.95
CA VAL A 12 15.44 -67.30 28.18
C VAL A 12 15.70 -66.69 26.81
N LEU A 13 14.65 -66.15 26.20
CA LEU A 13 14.75 -65.31 25.02
C LEU A 13 15.34 -63.96 25.45
N LEU A 14 16.57 -63.65 25.03
CA LEU A 14 17.13 -62.31 25.10
C LEU A 14 16.24 -61.37 24.26
N LEU A 15 15.45 -60.51 24.90
CA LEU A 15 14.98 -59.28 24.28
C LEU A 15 16.11 -58.25 24.39
N THR A 16 17.00 -58.22 23.39
CA THR A 16 17.77 -57.02 23.10
C THR A 16 16.79 -55.99 22.53
N ALA A 17 16.25 -55.13 23.39
CA ALA A 17 15.62 -53.90 22.93
C ALA A 17 16.74 -53.03 22.34
N CYS A 18 16.73 -52.86 21.01
CA CYS A 18 17.33 -51.71 20.37
C CYS A 18 16.44 -50.51 20.71
N ASP A 19 16.68 -49.91 21.86
CA ASP A 19 16.19 -48.56 22.15
C ASP A 19 17.10 -47.63 21.34
N ASP A 20 16.75 -47.40 20.08
CA ASP A 20 17.32 -46.32 19.28
C ASP A 20 16.86 -45.01 19.95
N GLY A 21 17.64 -44.59 20.94
CA GLY A 21 17.38 -43.50 21.88
C GLY A 21 17.24 -42.13 21.22
N LEU A 22 16.18 -41.96 20.44
CA LEU A 22 15.64 -40.65 20.11
C LEU A 22 14.87 -40.19 21.33
N ALA A 23 15.54 -39.44 22.20
CA ALA A 23 14.86 -38.64 23.21
C ALA A 23 13.70 -37.90 22.53
N PRO A 24 12.48 -37.90 23.10
CA PRO A 24 11.35 -37.23 22.48
C PRO A 24 11.74 -35.77 22.21
N ALA A 25 11.65 -35.36 20.95
CA ALA A 25 11.95 -33.99 20.55
C ALA A 25 11.14 -33.05 21.45
N THR A 26 11.81 -32.06 22.04
CA THR A 26 11.12 -31.05 22.85
C THR A 26 10.06 -30.38 21.97
N PRO A 27 8.79 -30.32 22.42
CA PRO A 27 7.75 -29.65 21.65
C PRO A 27 8.14 -28.22 21.35
N ASP A 28 7.92 -27.80 20.11
CA ASP A 28 8.18 -26.42 19.71
C ASP A 28 7.04 -25.52 20.22
N THR A 29 7.41 -24.49 20.97
CA THR A 29 6.48 -23.54 21.60
C THR A 29 6.79 -22.09 21.21
N THR A 30 7.76 -21.88 20.32
CA THR A 30 8.16 -20.53 19.92
C THR A 30 7.29 -20.13 18.74
N ALA A 31 6.68 -18.95 18.82
CA ALA A 31 5.91 -18.42 17.69
C ALA A 31 6.85 -17.81 16.63
N PRO A 32 6.51 -17.91 15.33
CA PRO A 32 7.24 -17.21 14.30
C PRO A 32 7.32 -15.71 14.53
N ALA A 33 8.45 -15.09 14.19
CA ALA A 33 8.54 -13.64 14.03
C ALA A 33 8.15 -13.28 12.59
N VAL A 34 7.29 -12.28 12.41
CA VAL A 34 6.86 -11.83 11.07
C VAL A 34 6.79 -10.31 10.99
N ALA A 35 7.30 -9.76 9.89
CA ALA A 35 7.20 -8.35 9.55
C ALA A 35 6.66 -8.18 8.13
N LEU A 36 5.79 -7.19 7.95
CA LEU A 36 5.33 -6.77 6.63
C LEU A 36 6.16 -5.62 6.10
N SER A 37 6.37 -5.65 4.80
CA SER A 37 6.96 -4.58 4.01
C SER A 37 6.27 -4.55 2.64
N ARG A 38 6.59 -3.55 1.83
CA ARG A 38 6.13 -3.48 0.44
C ARG A 38 7.29 -3.70 -0.52
N GLY A 39 6.99 -4.24 -1.71
CA GLY A 39 7.92 -4.22 -2.84
C GLY A 39 8.22 -2.79 -3.30
N THR A 40 9.27 -2.61 -4.12
CA THR A 40 9.71 -1.27 -4.57
C THR A 40 8.91 -0.73 -5.76
N SER A 41 7.78 -1.34 -6.11
CA SER A 41 6.99 -0.95 -7.28
C SER A 41 5.95 0.10 -6.88
N ASP A 42 6.12 1.35 -7.30
CA ASP A 42 5.08 2.39 -7.13
C ASP A 42 3.91 2.18 -8.13
N THR A 43 3.57 0.95 -8.47
CA THR A 43 2.49 0.60 -9.40
C THR A 43 1.29 0.04 -8.65
N ARG A 44 0.18 -0.15 -9.36
CA ARG A 44 -1.00 -0.88 -8.85
C ARG A 44 -0.73 -2.30 -8.39
N GLU A 45 0.36 -2.91 -8.84
CA GLU A 45 0.74 -4.30 -8.53
C GLU A 45 1.76 -4.37 -7.39
N LEU A 46 1.76 -3.37 -6.50
CA LEU A 46 2.59 -3.37 -5.31
C LEU A 46 2.32 -4.63 -4.47
N ALA A 47 3.31 -5.51 -4.37
CA ALA A 47 3.23 -6.68 -3.49
C ALA A 47 3.57 -6.30 -2.04
N LEU A 48 2.77 -6.78 -1.09
CA LEU A 48 3.17 -6.95 0.29
C LEU A 48 4.10 -8.16 0.39
N ILE A 49 5.20 -7.98 1.11
CA ILE A 49 6.21 -9.01 1.37
C ILE A 49 6.22 -9.27 2.87
N ALA A 50 5.94 -10.51 3.26
CA ALA A 50 6.05 -10.96 4.63
C ALA A 50 7.40 -11.66 4.86
N THR A 51 8.27 -11.04 5.66
CA THR A 51 9.49 -11.69 6.14
C THR A 51 9.14 -12.44 7.41
N ALA A 52 9.09 -13.78 7.33
CA ALA A 52 8.76 -14.64 8.46
C ALA A 52 9.91 -15.60 8.78
N THR A 53 10.28 -15.70 10.05
CA THR A 53 11.34 -16.58 10.54
C THR A 53 10.90 -17.28 11.81
N ASP A 54 11.40 -18.48 12.03
CA ASP A 54 11.09 -19.32 13.18
C ASP A 54 12.30 -20.20 13.53
N ASN A 55 12.40 -20.70 14.77
CA ASN A 55 13.49 -21.58 15.22
C ASN A 55 13.47 -22.96 14.55
N VAL A 56 12.30 -23.43 14.08
CA VAL A 56 12.18 -24.69 13.34
C VAL A 56 11.82 -24.41 11.89
N LYS A 57 10.60 -23.92 11.63
CA LYS A 57 10.11 -23.66 10.27
C LYS A 57 8.77 -22.93 10.27
N VAL A 58 8.67 -21.90 9.43
CA VAL A 58 7.38 -21.32 9.01
C VAL A 58 6.75 -22.19 7.92
N THR A 59 5.49 -22.60 8.11
CA THR A 59 4.73 -23.43 7.17
C THR A 59 3.83 -22.63 6.25
N ARG A 60 3.33 -21.47 6.70
CA ARG A 60 2.48 -20.58 5.93
C ARG A 60 2.41 -19.19 6.53
N VAL A 61 2.11 -18.21 5.69
CA VAL A 61 1.74 -16.85 6.07
C VAL A 61 0.34 -16.56 5.55
N GLU A 62 -0.48 -15.96 6.40
CA GLU A 62 -1.76 -15.38 6.01
C GLU A 62 -1.67 -13.86 6.00
N PHE A 63 -2.23 -13.23 4.95
CA PHE A 63 -2.34 -11.78 4.83
C PHE A 63 -3.77 -11.35 5.12
N TYR A 64 -3.92 -10.29 5.90
CA TYR A 64 -5.20 -9.76 6.35
C TYR A 64 -5.30 -8.26 6.11
N GLN A 65 -6.53 -7.76 6.00
CA GLN A 65 -6.86 -6.34 6.21
C GLN A 65 -7.96 -6.25 7.27
N GLY A 66 -7.63 -5.63 8.41
CA GLY A 66 -8.46 -5.73 9.61
C GLY A 66 -8.65 -7.20 10.03
N THR A 67 -9.89 -7.68 10.02
CA THR A 67 -10.22 -9.09 10.34
C THR A 67 -10.39 -9.99 9.12
N THR A 68 -10.35 -9.43 7.90
CA THR A 68 -10.63 -10.16 6.66
C THR A 68 -9.36 -10.85 6.16
N LEU A 69 -9.42 -12.17 5.96
CA LEU A 69 -8.34 -12.93 5.31
C LEU A 69 -8.33 -12.60 3.81
N LEU A 70 -7.19 -12.14 3.31
CA LEU A 70 -6.99 -11.78 1.91
C LEU A 70 -6.32 -12.90 1.12
N ALA A 71 -5.28 -13.51 1.70
CA ALA A 71 -4.52 -14.57 1.08
C ALA A 71 -3.81 -15.47 2.09
N THR A 72 -3.48 -16.68 1.66
CA THR A 72 -2.56 -17.58 2.34
C THR A 72 -1.46 -17.95 1.37
N ASP A 73 -0.21 -17.81 1.80
CA ASP A 73 0.98 -18.20 1.05
C ASP A 73 1.78 -19.23 1.85
N THR A 74 2.08 -20.37 1.22
CA THR A 74 2.81 -21.49 1.82
C THR A 74 4.24 -21.61 1.32
N THR A 75 4.66 -20.74 0.39
CA THR A 75 5.97 -20.84 -0.26
C THR A 75 6.73 -19.52 -0.15
N SER A 76 7.90 -19.54 0.50
CA SER A 76 8.77 -18.37 0.54
C SER A 76 9.37 -18.08 -0.85
N PRO A 77 9.44 -16.82 -1.30
CA PRO A 77 9.08 -15.58 -0.59
C PRO A 77 7.56 -15.39 -0.43
N PHE A 78 7.11 -15.13 0.79
CA PHE A 78 5.68 -14.96 1.09
C PHE A 78 5.19 -13.60 0.60
N THR A 79 4.27 -13.60 -0.36
CA THR A 79 3.81 -12.37 -1.01
C THR A 79 2.31 -12.32 -1.23
N TYR A 80 1.77 -11.11 -1.25
CA TYR A 80 0.38 -10.84 -1.61
C TYR A 80 0.24 -9.48 -2.29
N THR A 81 -0.45 -9.41 -3.41
CA THR A 81 -0.72 -8.15 -4.12
C THR A 81 -2.15 -7.68 -3.80
N PRO A 82 -2.34 -6.71 -2.89
CA PRO A 82 -3.65 -6.14 -2.59
C PRO A 82 -4.23 -5.35 -3.76
N ASP A 83 -5.56 -5.33 -3.88
CA ASP A 83 -6.24 -4.31 -4.67
C ASP A 83 -6.27 -2.99 -3.89
N LEU A 84 -5.53 -2.00 -4.39
CA LEU A 84 -5.40 -0.69 -3.77
C LEU A 84 -6.53 0.28 -4.18
N THR A 85 -7.59 -0.16 -4.87
CA THR A 85 -8.76 0.69 -5.17
C THR A 85 -9.56 1.13 -3.94
N ALA A 86 -9.59 0.29 -2.90
CA ALA A 86 -10.49 0.46 -1.76
C ALA A 86 -9.77 1.03 -0.53
N ALA A 87 -9.17 0.16 0.29
CA ALA A 87 -8.50 0.52 1.53
C ALA A 87 -7.02 0.14 1.45
N ARG A 88 -6.16 1.08 1.86
CA ARG A 88 -4.70 0.92 1.82
C ARG A 88 -4.06 0.80 3.20
N THR A 89 -4.88 0.73 4.25
CA THR A 89 -4.44 0.67 5.64
C THR A 89 -4.88 -0.63 6.31
N GLY A 90 -4.24 -0.93 7.44
CA GLY A 90 -4.60 -2.04 8.31
C GLY A 90 -4.18 -3.42 7.80
N PHE A 91 -3.16 -3.51 6.94
CA PHE A 91 -2.64 -4.80 6.51
C PHE A 91 -1.85 -5.46 7.63
N THR A 92 -2.09 -6.74 7.88
CA THR A 92 -1.32 -7.54 8.85
C THR A 92 -0.98 -8.90 8.25
N ALA A 93 0.09 -9.51 8.73
CA ALA A 93 0.45 -10.88 8.40
C ALA A 93 0.45 -11.75 9.66
N LYS A 94 -0.03 -12.99 9.51
CA LYS A 94 0.13 -14.04 10.52
C LYS A 94 0.99 -15.16 9.97
N ALA A 95 2.08 -15.49 10.67
CA ALA A 95 2.95 -16.60 10.30
C ALA A 95 2.69 -17.78 11.23
N TYR A 96 2.63 -18.98 10.66
CA TYR A 96 2.37 -20.22 11.38
C TYR A 96 3.55 -21.16 11.21
N ASP A 97 3.92 -21.88 12.26
CA ASP A 97 4.89 -22.96 12.21
C ASP A 97 4.22 -24.34 11.99
N ALA A 98 4.97 -25.43 12.17
CA ALA A 98 4.45 -26.79 12.09
C ALA A 98 3.83 -27.30 13.41
N ALA A 99 4.13 -26.66 14.53
CA ALA A 99 3.62 -27.01 15.86
C ALA A 99 2.29 -26.31 16.20
N GLY A 100 1.87 -25.34 15.38
CA GLY A 100 0.66 -24.56 15.55
C GLY A 100 0.86 -23.22 16.26
N ASN A 101 2.10 -22.80 16.53
CA ASN A 101 2.37 -21.48 17.09
C ASN A 101 2.17 -20.40 16.01
N VAL A 102 1.72 -19.21 16.45
CA VAL A 102 1.31 -18.12 15.56
C VAL A 102 1.96 -16.82 15.95
N GLY A 103 2.68 -16.22 15.01
CA GLY A 103 3.19 -14.85 15.09
C GLY A 103 2.31 -13.88 14.31
N SER A 104 2.22 -12.62 14.75
CA SER A 104 1.53 -11.56 14.00
C SER A 104 2.43 -10.36 13.79
N SER A 105 2.35 -9.73 12.63
CA SER A 105 3.07 -8.49 12.35
C SER A 105 2.37 -7.30 13.00
N ALA A 106 3.09 -6.18 13.09
CA ALA A 106 2.43 -4.89 13.24
C ALA A 106 1.54 -4.60 12.02
N ALA A 107 0.59 -3.67 12.19
CA ALA A 107 -0.16 -3.12 11.07
C ALA A 107 0.79 -2.41 10.10
N PHE A 108 0.54 -2.59 8.82
CA PHE A 108 1.28 -1.99 7.74
C PHE A 108 0.31 -1.24 6.83
N ASP A 109 0.62 0.02 6.57
CA ASP A 109 -0.17 0.88 5.71
C ASP A 109 0.62 1.16 4.43
N ILE A 110 -0.06 1.03 3.29
CA ILE A 110 0.50 1.30 1.98
C ILE A 110 0.19 2.75 1.63
N THR A 111 1.21 3.62 1.70
CA THR A 111 1.16 4.97 1.15
C THR A 111 1.77 5.00 -0.23
N THR A 112 1.00 5.35 -1.25
CA THR A 112 1.51 5.44 -2.63
C THR A 112 1.91 6.87 -3.01
N ARG A 113 2.49 7.01 -4.20
CA ARG A 113 3.16 8.24 -4.65
C ARG A 113 2.30 9.50 -4.51
N TYR A 114 1.00 9.42 -4.83
CA TYR A 114 0.11 10.58 -4.83
C TYR A 114 -0.88 10.61 -3.67
N GLN A 115 -1.01 9.51 -2.92
CA GLN A 115 -2.06 9.39 -1.91
C GLN A 115 -1.91 10.43 -0.79
N GLY A 116 -3.02 11.03 -0.37
CA GLY A 116 -3.08 11.85 0.83
C GLY A 116 -3.76 13.19 0.63
N VAL A 117 -3.52 14.09 1.58
CA VAL A 117 -4.04 15.46 1.57
C VAL A 117 -2.97 16.40 1.05
N TRP A 118 -3.33 17.23 0.08
CA TRP A 118 -2.46 18.18 -0.60
C TRP A 118 -3.02 19.59 -0.47
N ASN A 119 -2.20 20.51 0.00
CA ASN A 119 -2.51 21.94 -0.08
C ASN A 119 -2.04 22.44 -1.43
N TRP A 120 -2.96 22.92 -2.27
CA TRP A 120 -2.63 23.48 -3.57
C TRP A 120 -2.70 25.00 -3.54
N ALA A 121 -1.87 25.64 -4.35
CA ALA A 121 -1.87 27.08 -4.54
C ALA A 121 -1.47 27.41 -5.97
N VAL A 122 -2.11 28.44 -6.53
CA VAL A 122 -1.72 29.08 -7.78
C VAL A 122 -1.38 30.54 -7.53
N SER A 123 -0.35 31.00 -8.22
CA SER A 123 0.16 32.36 -8.11
C SER A 123 0.55 32.88 -9.49
N THR A 124 0.73 34.19 -9.58
CA THR A 124 1.41 34.82 -10.73
C THR A 124 2.77 34.16 -11.02
N PRO A 125 3.27 34.19 -12.27
CA PRO A 125 4.51 33.46 -12.63
C PRO A 125 5.75 33.86 -11.83
N ASP A 126 5.79 35.08 -11.29
CA ASP A 126 6.86 35.56 -10.40
C ASP A 126 6.67 35.13 -8.93
N GLY A 127 5.57 34.44 -8.61
CA GLY A 127 5.20 33.98 -7.28
C GLY A 127 4.74 35.10 -6.34
N ALA A 128 4.63 36.35 -6.81
CA ALA A 128 4.41 37.51 -5.93
C ALA A 128 2.96 37.63 -5.45
N THR A 129 2.00 37.25 -6.29
CA THR A 129 0.57 37.36 -6.02
C THR A 129 -0.09 36.00 -6.04
N SER A 130 -0.75 35.62 -4.93
CA SER A 130 -1.62 34.45 -4.87
C SER A 130 -2.93 34.72 -5.61
N LEU A 131 -3.37 33.75 -6.42
CA LEU A 131 -4.56 33.86 -7.27
C LEU A 131 -5.71 33.01 -6.73
N ASP A 132 -5.42 31.77 -6.35
CA ASP A 132 -6.32 30.91 -5.57
C ASP A 132 -5.50 29.82 -4.86
N SER A 133 -6.13 29.14 -3.91
CA SER A 133 -5.55 28.02 -3.17
C SER A 133 -6.63 27.17 -2.54
N GLY A 134 -6.27 25.99 -2.05
CA GLY A 134 -7.22 25.11 -1.41
C GLY A 134 -6.60 23.80 -0.95
N THR A 135 -7.47 22.84 -0.71
CA THR A 135 -7.12 21.48 -0.31
C THR A 135 -7.60 20.49 -1.35
N ALA A 136 -6.82 19.45 -1.58
CA ALA A 136 -7.16 18.31 -2.40
C ALA A 136 -6.91 17.02 -1.61
N THR A 137 -7.80 16.05 -1.75
CA THR A 137 -7.65 14.72 -1.16
C THR A 137 -7.56 13.72 -2.29
N VAL A 138 -6.35 13.19 -2.50
CA VAL A 138 -6.06 12.16 -3.50
C VAL A 138 -6.23 10.80 -2.85
N SER A 139 -7.41 10.21 -3.04
CA SER A 139 -7.87 9.01 -2.33
C SER A 139 -7.57 7.71 -3.06
N SER A 140 -7.34 7.78 -4.37
CA SER A 140 -7.12 6.61 -5.19
C SER A 140 -5.99 6.80 -6.17
N GLU A 141 -5.42 5.70 -6.61
CA GLU A 141 -4.58 5.69 -7.80
C GLU A 141 -5.23 4.77 -8.83
N SER A 142 -5.65 5.35 -9.95
CA SER A 142 -6.00 4.59 -11.15
C SER A 142 -4.71 4.09 -11.79
N GLY A 143 -4.80 2.99 -12.54
CA GLY A 143 -3.63 2.33 -13.12
C GLY A 143 -2.85 3.18 -14.11
N PRO A 144 -2.02 2.57 -14.96
CA PRO A 144 -1.42 3.29 -16.07
C PRO A 144 -2.51 4.02 -16.86
N VAL A 145 -2.56 5.34 -16.77
CA VAL A 145 -3.39 6.15 -17.68
C VAL A 145 -2.54 6.76 -18.79
N GLY A 146 -1.21 6.59 -18.72
CA GLY A 146 -0.23 6.95 -19.73
C GLY A 146 0.37 5.74 -20.44
N SER A 147 1.10 5.99 -21.53
CA SER A 147 1.84 4.98 -22.31
C SER A 147 3.06 4.39 -21.57
N ASP A 148 3.33 4.86 -20.36
CA ASP A 148 4.51 4.58 -19.54
C ASP A 148 4.28 3.60 -18.38
N GLY A 149 3.03 3.25 -18.04
CA GLY A 149 2.77 2.35 -16.92
C GLY A 149 2.55 3.03 -15.56
N ALA A 150 2.73 4.35 -15.45
CA ALA A 150 2.70 5.04 -14.15
C ALA A 150 1.27 5.25 -13.63
N PRO A 151 1.00 5.03 -12.33
CA PRO A 151 -0.33 5.28 -11.78
C PRO A 151 -0.67 6.78 -11.84
N SER A 152 -1.95 7.10 -11.78
CA SER A 152 -2.41 8.48 -11.56
C SER A 152 -3.21 8.60 -10.29
N GLY A 153 -2.81 9.53 -9.44
CA GLY A 153 -3.57 9.94 -8.27
C GLY A 153 -4.85 10.62 -8.72
N VAL A 154 -5.99 10.14 -8.23
CA VAL A 154 -7.31 10.71 -8.48
C VAL A 154 -7.96 11.06 -7.15
N GLY A 155 -8.56 12.23 -7.08
CA GLY A 155 -9.14 12.77 -5.87
C GLY A 155 -10.14 13.88 -6.12
N GLY A 156 -10.62 14.48 -5.03
CA GLY A 156 -11.41 15.71 -5.07
C GLY A 156 -10.60 16.90 -4.56
N PHE A 157 -11.00 18.11 -4.94
CA PHE A 157 -10.47 19.35 -4.38
C PHE A 157 -11.58 20.35 -4.07
N GLU A 158 -11.24 21.28 -3.19
CA GLU A 158 -12.03 22.46 -2.87
C GLU A 158 -11.08 23.64 -2.66
N ASN A 159 -11.46 24.84 -3.12
CA ASN A 159 -10.71 26.05 -2.85
C ASN A 159 -10.99 26.60 -1.45
N GLN A 160 -10.13 27.48 -0.94
CA GLN A 160 -10.22 28.01 0.42
C GLN A 160 -11.55 28.71 0.71
N THR A 161 -12.19 29.27 -0.32
CA THR A 161 -13.47 29.97 -0.18
C THR A 161 -14.68 29.05 -0.24
N GLY A 162 -14.51 27.77 -0.57
CA GLY A 162 -15.59 26.80 -0.78
C GLY A 162 -16.49 27.11 -1.97
N THR A 163 -16.02 27.93 -2.90
CA THR A 163 -16.78 28.36 -4.09
C THR A 163 -16.45 27.56 -5.33
N VAL A 164 -15.28 26.92 -5.37
CA VAL A 164 -14.81 26.09 -6.47
C VAL A 164 -14.42 24.73 -5.92
N SER A 165 -15.02 23.67 -6.45
CA SER A 165 -14.74 22.29 -6.10
C SER A 165 -14.81 21.41 -7.34
N GLY A 166 -14.15 20.26 -7.28
CA GLY A 166 -14.26 19.25 -8.32
C GLY A 166 -13.20 18.18 -8.17
N ASP A 167 -12.68 17.69 -9.28
CA ASP A 167 -11.77 16.55 -9.31
C ASP A 167 -10.32 16.99 -9.54
N ILE A 168 -9.37 16.25 -8.96
CA ILE A 168 -7.94 16.40 -9.21
C ILE A 168 -7.39 15.11 -9.81
N ILE A 169 -6.50 15.25 -10.79
CA ILE A 169 -5.62 14.17 -11.24
C ILE A 169 -4.17 14.65 -11.15
N MET A 170 -3.35 13.85 -10.45
CA MET A 170 -1.91 13.94 -10.48
C MET A 170 -1.38 12.73 -11.25
N SER A 171 -0.58 12.96 -12.28
CA SER A 171 -0.14 11.88 -13.17
C SER A 171 1.30 12.07 -13.60
N GLN A 172 1.95 10.96 -13.91
CA GLN A 172 3.14 10.95 -14.74
C GLN A 172 2.67 10.43 -16.11
N SER A 173 2.76 11.26 -17.15
CA SER A 173 1.96 11.08 -18.37
C SER A 173 2.71 10.55 -19.58
N ASP A 174 4.02 10.26 -19.48
CA ASP A 174 4.82 9.87 -20.63
C ASP A 174 6.12 9.11 -20.25
N PRO A 175 6.78 8.45 -21.21
CA PRO A 175 8.07 7.80 -20.98
C PRO A 175 9.20 8.76 -20.55
N ALA A 176 9.02 10.07 -20.73
CA ALA A 176 9.94 11.10 -20.25
C ALA A 176 9.70 11.46 -18.79
N GLY A 177 8.65 10.91 -18.17
CA GLY A 177 8.30 11.10 -16.78
C GLY A 177 7.62 12.43 -16.49
N THR A 178 6.98 13.10 -17.48
CA THR A 178 6.35 14.41 -17.25
C THR A 178 5.31 14.33 -16.15
N LEU A 179 5.58 15.01 -15.04
CA LEU A 179 4.72 15.02 -13.87
C LEU A 179 3.73 16.18 -14.01
N SER A 180 2.44 15.87 -13.99
CA SER A 180 1.35 16.82 -14.22
C SER A 180 0.34 16.82 -13.08
N ALA A 181 -0.30 17.97 -12.87
CA ALA A 181 -1.45 18.13 -11.98
C ALA A 181 -2.54 18.92 -12.70
N THR A 182 -3.74 18.34 -12.78
CA THR A 182 -4.91 19.00 -13.37
C THR A 182 -6.07 18.97 -12.39
N LEU A 183 -6.72 20.11 -12.20
CA LEU A 183 -7.93 20.27 -11.40
C LEU A 183 -9.08 20.62 -12.35
N TRP A 184 -10.19 19.90 -12.28
CA TRP A 184 -11.40 20.16 -13.04
C TRP A 184 -12.51 20.65 -12.11
N LYS A 185 -13.00 21.87 -12.34
CA LYS A 185 -14.16 22.40 -11.63
C LYS A 185 -15.39 21.61 -12.08
N VAL A 186 -16.20 21.19 -11.10
CA VAL A 186 -17.47 20.49 -11.32
C VAL A 186 -18.61 21.35 -10.81
N GLU A 187 -19.48 21.77 -11.73
CA GLU A 187 -20.65 22.57 -11.42
C GLU A 187 -21.92 21.77 -11.64
N LYS A 188 -22.77 21.73 -10.62
CA LYS A 188 -24.05 21.04 -10.65
C LYS A 188 -25.17 22.06 -10.68
N THR A 189 -25.88 22.12 -11.81
CA THR A 189 -27.11 22.89 -11.96
C THR A 189 -28.30 21.94 -12.04
N ALA A 190 -29.52 22.42 -11.80
CA ALA A 190 -30.73 21.62 -11.95
C ALA A 190 -30.84 21.07 -13.40
N GLY A 191 -30.40 19.82 -13.61
CA GLY A 191 -30.47 19.11 -14.88
C GLY A 191 -29.17 19.02 -15.69
N ALA A 192 -28.03 19.56 -15.22
CA ALA A 192 -26.76 19.47 -15.93
C ALA A 192 -25.55 19.38 -14.98
N ILE A 193 -24.52 18.65 -15.43
CA ILE A 193 -23.19 18.67 -14.83
C ILE A 193 -22.25 19.29 -15.86
N LEU A 194 -21.60 20.39 -15.48
CA LEU A 194 -20.54 21.01 -16.28
C LEU A 194 -19.20 20.68 -15.63
N VAL A 195 -18.26 20.19 -16.45
CA VAL A 195 -16.89 19.91 -16.03
C VAL A 195 -15.96 20.74 -16.90
N THR A 196 -15.21 21.64 -16.29
CA THR A 196 -14.25 22.52 -16.98
C THR A 196 -12.88 22.34 -16.34
N THR A 197 -11.82 22.37 -17.16
CA THR A 197 -10.47 22.47 -16.61
C THR A 197 -10.37 23.79 -15.87
N TYR A 198 -9.93 23.74 -14.61
CA TYR A 198 -9.77 24.90 -13.75
C TYR A 198 -8.31 25.29 -13.65
N ILE A 199 -7.45 24.33 -13.32
CA ILE A 199 -6.00 24.50 -13.27
C ILE A 199 -5.37 23.34 -14.04
N SER A 200 -4.37 23.64 -14.88
CA SER A 200 -3.51 22.63 -15.47
C SER A 200 -2.06 23.03 -15.26
N GLY A 201 -1.19 22.08 -14.91
CA GLY A 201 0.23 22.38 -14.71
C GLY A 201 1.13 21.18 -14.82
N THR A 202 2.39 21.46 -15.12
CA THR A 202 3.48 20.47 -15.17
C THR A 202 4.55 20.87 -14.17
N ASP A 203 5.11 19.89 -13.49
CA ASP A 203 6.22 20.08 -12.58
C ASP A 203 7.48 20.55 -13.34
N GLY A 204 8.31 21.38 -12.71
CA GLY A 204 9.48 21.97 -13.35
C GLY A 204 10.63 20.99 -13.58
N ASP A 205 10.73 19.93 -12.79
CA ASP A 205 11.82 18.94 -12.84
C ASP A 205 11.33 17.48 -12.98
N ASN A 206 10.03 17.31 -13.20
CA ASN A 206 9.36 16.02 -13.34
C ASN A 206 9.47 15.11 -12.11
N THR A 207 9.79 15.68 -10.95
CA THR A 207 10.01 14.94 -9.70
C THR A 207 9.21 15.56 -8.57
N LEU A 208 8.50 14.72 -7.81
CA LEU A 208 7.96 15.15 -6.52
C LEU A 208 9.13 15.33 -5.55
N THR A 209 9.53 16.58 -5.32
CA THR A 209 10.66 16.92 -4.45
C THR A 209 10.22 17.00 -2.99
N THR A 210 11.17 16.96 -2.06
CA THR A 210 10.89 17.17 -0.63
C THR A 210 11.33 18.56 -0.21
N VAL A 211 10.38 19.42 0.14
CA VAL A 211 10.63 20.77 0.65
C VAL A 211 10.19 20.81 2.11
N GLN A 212 11.11 21.12 3.02
CA GLN A 212 10.86 21.13 4.47
C GLN A 212 10.24 19.83 5.02
N GLY A 213 10.66 18.68 4.47
CA GLY A 213 10.14 17.37 4.88
C GLY A 213 8.78 17.00 4.30
N LYS A 214 8.23 17.79 3.36
CA LYS A 214 6.96 17.52 2.69
C LYS A 214 7.16 17.28 1.21
N THR A 215 6.52 16.23 0.69
CA THR A 215 6.43 15.97 -0.75
C THR A 215 5.75 17.17 -1.43
N THR A 216 6.37 17.68 -2.48
CA THR A 216 5.98 18.92 -3.15
C THR A 216 6.01 18.73 -4.66
N PHE A 217 4.96 19.17 -5.32
CA PHE A 217 4.90 19.45 -6.75
C PHE A 217 5.11 20.96 -6.93
N GLU A 218 6.06 21.37 -7.75
CA GLU A 218 6.30 22.78 -8.06
C GLU A 218 6.52 22.96 -9.55
N GLY A 219 5.71 23.81 -10.16
CA GLY A 219 5.81 24.00 -11.59
C GLY A 219 5.04 25.17 -12.14
N SER A 220 4.82 25.11 -13.44
CA SER A 220 4.14 26.16 -14.19
C SER A 220 2.89 25.59 -14.85
N GLY A 221 1.95 26.47 -15.15
CA GLY A 221 0.67 26.04 -15.66
C GLY A 221 -0.23 27.18 -16.10
N TRP A 222 -1.52 26.86 -16.19
CA TRP A 222 -2.58 27.76 -16.58
C TRP A 222 -3.71 27.72 -15.56
N LEU A 223 -4.19 28.89 -15.18
CA LEU A 223 -5.49 29.10 -14.56
C LEU A 223 -6.49 29.40 -15.67
N HIS A 224 -7.53 28.59 -15.75
CA HIS A 224 -8.55 28.65 -16.80
C HIS A 224 -9.80 29.36 -16.28
N SER A 225 -10.32 30.29 -17.08
CA SER A 225 -11.55 31.01 -16.78
C SER A 225 -12.71 30.50 -17.62
N GLU A 226 -13.94 30.70 -17.13
CA GLU A 226 -15.17 30.29 -17.83
C GLU A 226 -15.38 31.00 -19.17
N ASP A 227 -14.80 32.19 -19.34
CA ASP A 227 -14.82 32.94 -20.60
C ASP A 227 -13.85 32.38 -21.66
N GLY A 228 -13.12 31.32 -21.34
CA GLY A 228 -12.12 30.67 -22.20
C GLY A 228 -10.75 31.33 -22.19
N SER A 229 -10.55 32.39 -21.39
CA SER A 229 -9.23 32.97 -21.19
C SER A 229 -8.37 32.11 -20.26
N ASN A 230 -7.07 32.08 -20.54
CA ASN A 230 -6.09 31.33 -19.75
C ASN A 230 -5.01 32.29 -19.22
N GLN A 231 -4.80 32.29 -17.91
CA GLN A 231 -3.73 33.05 -17.26
C GLN A 231 -2.55 32.13 -16.94
N PRO A 232 -1.30 32.46 -17.33
CA PRO A 232 -0.13 31.69 -16.93
C PRO A 232 0.10 31.84 -15.42
N VAL A 233 0.40 30.74 -14.75
CA VAL A 233 0.57 30.68 -13.30
C VAL A 233 1.77 29.82 -12.89
N ARG A 234 2.30 30.10 -11.70
CA ARG A 234 3.08 29.12 -10.94
C ARG A 234 2.11 28.31 -10.07
N ILE A 235 2.24 27.00 -10.10
CA ILE A 235 1.43 26.05 -9.34
C ILE A 235 2.29 25.36 -8.29
N THR A 236 1.74 25.13 -7.11
CA THR A 236 2.38 24.33 -6.05
C THR A 236 1.35 23.43 -5.40
N LEU A 237 1.70 22.17 -5.17
CA LEU A 237 0.96 21.26 -4.30
C LEU A 237 1.91 20.72 -3.24
N VAL A 238 1.55 20.89 -1.97
CA VAL A 238 2.35 20.41 -0.84
C VAL A 238 1.54 19.37 -0.08
N GLN A 239 2.07 18.15 0.02
CA GLN A 239 1.43 17.06 0.76
C GLN A 239 1.47 17.40 2.27
N SER A 240 0.29 17.64 2.84
CA SER A 240 0.13 17.93 4.27
C SER A 240 -0.04 16.66 5.10
N SER A 241 -0.55 15.58 4.49
CA SER A 241 -0.66 14.24 5.06
C SER A 241 -0.54 13.20 3.95
N ALA A 242 0.18 12.10 4.20
CA ALA A 242 0.16 10.91 3.33
C ALA A 242 -1.03 9.98 3.64
N GLU A 243 -1.65 10.15 4.81
CA GLU A 243 -2.85 9.44 5.22
C GLU A 243 -4.10 10.15 4.72
N LEU A 244 -5.14 9.37 4.40
CA LEU A 244 -6.46 9.89 4.07
C LEU A 244 -7.23 10.24 5.35
N PRO A 245 -8.05 11.30 5.33
CA PRO A 245 -8.90 11.69 6.46
C PRO A 245 -10.04 10.69 6.72
#